data_AF-A0A349L340-F1
#
_entry.id   AF-A0A349L340-F1
#
_cell.length_a   1.000
_cell.length_b   1.000
_cell.length_c   1.000
_cell.angle_alpha   90.00
_cell.angle_beta   90.00
_cell.angle_gamma   90.00
#
_symmetry.space_group_name_H-M   'P 1'
#
loop_
_entity.id
_entity.type
_entity.pdbx_description
1 polymer ?
#
loop_
_entity_poly.entity_id
_entity_poly.type
_entity_poly.pdbx_seq_one_letter_code
_entity_poly.pdbx_strand_id
1 'polypeptide(L)'
;AAANTVLEKNLPLAAAIAFKQGLAAGLQAAGAALEQNHGGLEAGRGSDLLLQTWALTLGLWQTLDYPAAVRPHLATPALRVLDRHFEPELRAALCALWRGALLPR
;
A
#
# COMPACT_ATOMS: atom_id res chain seq x y z
N ALA A 1 -11.45 1.69 -1.18
CA ALA A 1 -11.23 3.14 -0.95
C ALA A 1 -12.44 3.84 -0.36
N ALA A 2 -13.60 3.81 -1.05
CA ALA A 2 -14.77 4.61 -0.70
C ALA A 2 -15.26 4.42 0.75
N ALA A 3 -15.24 3.18 1.28
CA ALA A 3 -15.64 2.90 2.65
C ALA A 3 -14.78 3.62 3.71
N ASN A 4 -13.47 3.73 3.49
CA ASN A 4 -12.56 4.39 4.44
C ASN A 4 -12.80 5.92 4.45
N THR A 5 -13.03 6.50 3.27
CA THR A 5 -13.35 7.93 3.12
C THR A 5 -14.72 8.30 3.68
N VAL A 6 -15.72 7.42 3.57
CA VAL A 6 -17.04 7.62 4.15
C VAL A 6 -17.00 7.49 5.69
N LEU A 7 -16.25 6.52 6.22
CA LEU A 7 -16.05 6.39 7.68
C LEU A 7 -15.30 7.57 8.27
N GLU A 8 -14.21 8.02 7.64
CA GLU A 8 -13.43 9.18 8.10
C GLU A 8 -14.24 10.47 8.16
N LYS A 9 -15.20 10.66 7.24
CA LYS A 9 -16.08 11.85 7.20
C LYS A 9 -17.19 11.84 8.26
N ASN A 10 -17.55 10.68 8.80
CA ASN A 10 -18.64 10.54 9.77
C ASN A 10 -18.15 10.28 11.20
N LEU A 11 -16.84 10.18 11.41
CA LEU A 11 -16.27 9.98 12.73
C LEU A 11 -16.18 11.30 13.51
N PRO A 12 -16.49 11.32 14.82
CA PRO A 12 -16.14 12.45 15.67
C PRO A 12 -14.64 12.75 15.58
N LEU A 13 -14.28 14.04 15.47
CA LEU A 13 -12.88 14.47 15.27
C LEU A 13 -11.93 13.88 16.32
N ALA A 14 -12.36 13.83 17.59
CA ALA A 14 -11.56 13.26 18.68
C ALA A 14 -11.24 11.78 18.45
N ALA A 15 -12.21 10.99 17.97
CA ALA A 15 -12.02 9.58 17.65
C ALA A 15 -11.07 9.42 16.44
N ALA A 16 -11.18 10.30 15.44
CA ALA A 16 -10.31 10.26 14.27
C ALA A 16 -8.85 10.57 14.65
N ILE A 17 -8.63 11.58 15.50
CA ILE A 17 -7.30 11.92 16.02
C ILE A 17 -6.72 10.76 16.82
N ALA A 18 -7.48 10.19 17.76
CA ALA A 18 -7.02 9.06 18.58
C ALA A 18 -6.61 7.86 17.72
N PHE A 19 -7.40 7.55 16.68
CA PHE A 19 -7.06 6.50 15.72
C PHE A 19 -5.76 6.82 14.96
N LYS A 20 -5.61 8.04 14.43
CA LYS A 20 -4.40 8.44 13.68
C LYS A 20 -3.14 8.43 14.57
N GLN A 21 -3.27 8.80 15.84
CA GLN A 21 -2.17 8.70 16.81
C GLN A 21 -1.74 7.25 17.05
N GLY A 22 -2.70 6.34 17.24
CA GLY A 22 -2.40 4.90 17.37
C GLY A 22 -1.74 4.33 16.13
N LEU A 23 -2.23 4.68 14.94
CA LEU A 23 -1.63 4.27 13.67
C LEU A 23 -0.20 4.79 13.50
N ALA A 24 0.04 6.07 13.82
CA ALA A 24 1.36 6.67 13.74
C ALA A 24 2.36 5.99 14.68
N ALA A 25 1.96 5.74 15.94
CA ALA A 25 2.81 5.05 16.91
C ALA A 25 3.14 3.62 16.46
N GLY A 26 2.16 2.88 15.91
CA GLY A 26 2.37 1.54 15.38
C GLY A 26 3.34 1.52 14.18
N LEU A 27 3.17 2.44 13.24
CA LEU A 27 4.07 2.59 12.08
C LEU A 27 5.50 2.94 12.50
N GLN A 28 5.66 3.83 13.50
CA GLN A 28 6.97 4.18 14.04
C GLN A 28 7.65 2.99 14.71
N ALA A 29 6.92 2.25 15.57
CA ALA A 29 7.47 1.09 16.26
C ALA A 29 7.88 -0.03 15.27
N ALA A 30 7.03 -0.34 14.30
CA ALA A 30 7.33 -1.34 13.27
C ALA A 30 8.46 -0.89 12.33
N GLY A 31 8.49 0.39 11.97
CA GLY A 31 9.56 0.98 11.15
C GLY A 31 10.92 0.91 11.85
N ALA A 32 10.98 1.28 13.13
CA ALA A 32 12.19 1.18 13.92
C ALA A 32 12.69 -0.28 14.03
N ALA A 33 11.77 -1.24 14.18
CA ALA A 33 12.14 -2.65 14.18
C ALA A 33 12.72 -3.11 12.83
N LEU A 34 12.20 -2.62 11.70
CA LEU A 34 12.77 -2.89 10.38
C LEU A 34 14.18 -2.31 10.23
N GLU A 35 14.37 -1.06 10.65
CA GLU A 35 15.67 -0.36 10.60
C GLU A 35 16.74 -1.08 11.45
N GLN A 36 16.37 -1.55 12.64
CA GLN A 36 17.28 -2.29 13.52
C GLN A 36 17.74 -3.63 12.95
N ASN A 37 16.88 -4.31 12.19
CA ASN A 37 17.18 -5.63 11.61
C ASN A 37 17.81 -5.55 10.22
N HIS A 38 17.83 -4.38 9.59
CA HIS A 38 18.37 -4.17 8.25
C HIS A 38 19.29 -2.94 8.20
N GLY A 39 20.60 -3.17 8.30
CA GLY A 39 21.62 -2.11 8.33
C GLY A 39 21.73 -1.23 7.07
N GLY A 40 20.92 -1.46 6.03
CA GLY A 40 20.85 -0.62 4.83
C GLY A 40 19.76 0.46 4.88
N LEU A 41 18.92 0.48 5.92
CA LEU A 41 17.77 1.39 6.00
C LEU A 41 18.02 2.51 7.01
N GLU A 42 18.02 3.76 6.54
CA GLU A 42 18.20 4.94 7.40
C GLU A 42 17.04 5.13 8.40
N ALA A 43 17.31 5.82 9.51
CA ALA A 43 16.31 6.07 10.54
C ALA A 43 15.08 6.83 9.98
N GLY A 44 13.89 6.38 10.35
CA GLY A 44 12.60 6.91 9.86
C GLY A 44 12.12 6.30 8.54
N ARG A 45 13.01 5.70 7.73
CA ARG A 45 12.66 5.13 6.42
C ARG A 45 11.87 3.83 6.52
N GLY A 46 11.92 3.13 7.65
CA GLY A 46 11.11 1.96 7.91
C GLY A 46 9.63 2.29 7.94
N SER A 47 9.25 3.39 8.58
CA SER A 47 7.85 3.83 8.63
C SER A 47 7.33 4.27 7.25
N ASP A 48 8.17 4.96 6.46
CA ASP A 48 7.89 5.32 5.07
C ASP A 48 7.65 4.07 4.21
N LEU A 49 8.51 3.06 4.32
CA LEU A 49 8.41 1.83 3.54
C LEU A 49 7.11 1.06 3.84
N LEU A 50 6.71 1.00 5.11
CA LEU A 50 5.44 0.40 5.53
C LEU A 50 4.23 1.17 4.97
N LEU A 51 4.26 2.50 5.02
CA LEU A 51 3.19 3.33 4.46
C LEU A 51 3.10 3.18 2.93
N GLN A 52 4.24 3.16 2.24
CA GLN A 52 4.32 2.93 0.79
C GLN A 52 3.82 1.53 0.40
N THR A 53 4.16 0.51 1.19
CA THR A 53 3.65 -0.86 1.04
C THR A 53 2.13 -0.90 1.09
N TRP A 54 1.53 -0.24 2.09
CA TRP A 54 0.08 -0.15 2.22
C TRP A 54 -0.55 0.60 1.06
N ALA A 55 0.00 1.77 0.70
CA ALA A 55 -0.51 2.59 -0.40
C ALA A 55 -0.46 1.86 -1.74
N LEU A 56 0.65 1.17 -2.03
CA LEU A 56 0.83 0.39 -3.26
C LEU A 56 -0.14 -0.80 -3.31
N THR A 57 -0.30 -1.52 -2.19
CA THR A 57 -1.27 -2.62 -2.07
C THR A 57 -2.68 -2.14 -2.37
N LEU A 58 -3.08 -1.04 -1.73
CA LEU A 58 -4.40 -0.46 -1.88
C LEU A 58 -4.65 0.08 -3.29
N GLY A 59 -3.66 0.74 -3.89
CA GLY A 59 -3.74 1.28 -5.24
C GLY A 59 -3.86 0.19 -6.30
N LEU A 60 -3.04 -0.87 -6.20
CA LEU A 60 -3.13 -2.02 -7.10
C LEU A 60 -4.47 -2.74 -6.96
N TRP A 61 -4.97 -2.92 -5.74
CA TRP A 61 -6.26 -3.57 -5.53
C TRP A 61 -7.38 -2.77 -6.19
N GLN A 62 -7.42 -1.45 -5.97
CA GLN A 62 -8.44 -0.58 -6.58
C GLN A 62 -8.36 -0.54 -8.10
N THR A 63 -7.14 -0.54 -8.64
CA THR A 63 -6.92 -0.45 -10.09
C THR A 63 -7.34 -1.72 -10.80
N LEU A 64 -7.13 -2.89 -10.17
CA LEU A 64 -7.37 -4.19 -10.79
C LEU A 64 -8.73 -4.80 -10.42
N ASP A 65 -9.48 -4.17 -9.52
CA ASP A 65 -10.84 -4.58 -9.16
C ASP A 65 -11.87 -4.07 -10.18
N TYR A 66 -11.78 -4.59 -11.41
CA TYR A 66 -12.70 -4.22 -12.49
C TYR A 66 -14.11 -4.75 -12.24
N PRO A 67 -15.16 -3.97 -12.58
CA PRO A 67 -16.54 -4.44 -12.60
C PRO A 67 -16.71 -5.67 -13.48
N ALA A 68 -17.61 -6.58 -13.10
CA ALA A 68 -17.87 -7.82 -13.83
C ALA A 68 -18.21 -7.57 -15.32
N ALA A 69 -18.89 -6.46 -15.63
CA ALA A 69 -19.23 -6.07 -17.00
C ALA A 69 -18.00 -5.70 -17.85
N VAL A 70 -16.90 -5.22 -17.24
CA VAL A 70 -15.69 -4.76 -17.96
C VAL A 70 -14.72 -5.92 -18.19
N ARG A 71 -14.66 -6.89 -17.27
CA ARG A 71 -13.69 -8.00 -17.29
C ARG A 71 -13.60 -8.76 -18.62
N PRO A 72 -14.71 -9.13 -19.31
CA PRO A 72 -14.62 -9.85 -20.58
C PRO A 72 -13.94 -9.06 -21.70
N HIS A 73 -13.95 -7.73 -21.61
CA HIS A 73 -13.40 -6.85 -22.64
C HIS A 73 -11.88 -6.64 -22.50
N LEU A 74 -11.28 -6.99 -21.36
CA LEU A 74 -9.84 -6.83 -21.11
C LEU A 74 -8.99 -7.69 -22.05
N ALA A 75 -9.51 -8.83 -22.52
CA ALA A 75 -8.82 -9.69 -23.47
C ALA A 75 -8.65 -9.08 -24.88
N THR A 76 -9.38 -8.01 -25.20
CA THR A 76 -9.27 -7.32 -26.49
C THR A 76 -7.87 -6.74 -26.67
N PRO A 77 -7.32 -6.68 -27.91
CA PRO A 77 -5.97 -6.16 -28.14
C PRO A 77 -5.75 -4.74 -27.60
N ALA A 78 -6.77 -3.88 -27.66
CA ALA A 78 -6.70 -2.51 -27.18
C ALA A 78 -6.59 -2.40 -25.64
N LEU A 79 -7.13 -3.37 -24.90
CA LEU A 79 -7.18 -3.34 -23.43
C LEU A 79 -6.27 -4.39 -22.77
N ARG A 80 -5.58 -5.22 -23.56
CA ARG A 80 -4.72 -6.32 -23.08
C ARG A 80 -3.71 -5.88 -22.00
N VAL A 81 -3.19 -4.65 -22.07
CA VAL A 81 -2.21 -4.12 -21.09
C VAL A 81 -2.80 -4.00 -19.67
N LEU A 82 -4.12 -3.88 -19.58
CA LEU A 82 -4.89 -3.75 -18.34
C LEU A 82 -5.36 -5.11 -17.79
N ASP A 83 -5.25 -6.18 -18.58
CA ASP A 83 -5.60 -7.55 -18.20
C ASP A 83 -4.52 -8.15 -17.28
N ARG A 84 -4.50 -7.68 -16.03
CA ARG A 84 -3.51 -8.06 -15.03
C ARG A 84 -4.18 -8.69 -13.81
N HIS A 85 -3.48 -9.63 -13.20
CA HIS A 85 -3.94 -10.32 -12.01
C HIS A 85 -3.33 -9.66 -10.76
N PHE A 86 -4.18 -9.35 -9.78
CA PHE A 86 -3.76 -8.58 -8.60
C PHE A 86 -2.63 -9.23 -7.80
N GLU A 87 -2.71 -10.53 -7.49
CA GLU A 87 -1.71 -11.20 -6.65
C GLU A 87 -0.30 -11.18 -7.26
N PRO A 88 -0.06 -11.65 -8.51
CA PRO A 88 1.28 -11.62 -9.09
C PRO A 88 1.80 -10.20 -9.28
N GLU A 89 0.92 -9.24 -9.61
CA GLU A 89 1.30 -7.84 -9.77
C GLU A 89 1.74 -7.22 -8.44
N LEU A 90 0.98 -7.46 -7.37
CA LEU A 90 1.31 -6.99 -6.03
C LEU A 90 2.64 -7.56 -5.55
N ARG A 91 2.84 -8.86 -5.73
CA ARG A 91 4.09 -9.52 -5.35
C ARG A 91 5.29 -8.89 -6.07
N ALA A 92 5.19 -8.73 -7.39
CA ALA A 92 6.26 -8.14 -8.18
C ALA A 92 6.58 -6.71 -7.74
N ALA A 93 5.54 -5.88 -7.55
CA ALA A 93 5.68 -4.49 -7.16
C ALA A 93 6.26 -4.33 -5.74
N LEU A 94 5.79 -5.13 -4.77
CA LEU A 94 6.35 -5.14 -3.41
C LEU A 94 7.79 -5.61 -3.39
N CYS A 95 8.14 -6.67 -4.13
CA CYS A 95 9.53 -7.11 -4.23
C CYS A 95 10.43 -6.01 -4.80
N ALA A 96 9.99 -5.29 -5.83
CA ALA A 96 10.73 -4.17 -6.40
C ALA A 96 10.91 -3.03 -5.39
N LEU A 97 9.83 -2.62 -4.72
CA LEU A 97 9.83 -1.57 -3.70
C LEU A 97 10.80 -1.92 -2.55
N TRP A 98 10.65 -3.10 -1.96
CA TRP A 98 11.44 -3.52 -0.79
C TRP A 98 12.90 -3.75 -1.14
N ARG A 99 13.21 -4.33 -2.31
CA ARG A 99 14.62 -4.46 -2.75
C ARG A 99 15.25 -3.09 -2.98
N GLY A 100 14.54 -2.17 -3.63
CA GLY A 100 15.03 -0.81 -3.85
C GLY A 100 15.26 -0.04 -2.55
N ALA A 101 14.41 -0.25 -1.54
CA ALA A 101 14.51 0.42 -0.25
C ALA A 101 15.60 -0.17 0.66
N LEU A 102 15.89 -1.47 0.55
CA LEU A 102 16.87 -2.17 1.39
C LEU A 102 18.29 -2.18 0.81
N LEU A 103 18.47 -1.70 -0.42
CA LEU A 103 19.80 -1.53 -0.99
C LEU A 103 20.57 -0.48 -0.17
N PRO A 104 21.82 -0.78 0.27
CA PRO A 104 22.67 0.22 0.88
C PRO A 104 22.92 1.34 -0.13
N ARG A 105 22.76 2.59 0.31
CA ARG A 105 23.07 3.79 -0.48
C ARG A 105 24.54 4.17 -0.37
#